data_AF-A0A8E2J3J2-F1
#
_entry.id   AF-A0A8E2J3J2-F1
#
_cell.length_a   1.000
_cell.length_b   1.000
_cell.length_c   1.000
_cell.angle_alpha   90.00
_cell.angle_beta   90.00
_cell.angle_gamma   90.00
#
_symmetry.space_group_name_H-M   'P 1'
#
loop_
_entity.id
_entity.type
_entity.pdbx_description
1 polymer ?
#
loop_
_entity_poly.entity_id
_entity_poly.type
_entity_poly.pdbx_seq_one_letter_code
_entity_poly.pdbx_strand_id
1 'polypeptide(L)'
;MQEILSRTKGILPVPSKICQRKAALVAFITERAPQDLLDLLRTLGRQKRQAQQPSDDLQREPRKRKRGQEDGQATWRVAQRLEEEELCTDSMDSALLAEEFMRLPSDAESKACYRAFYDATSNAALEMTICAVCAREVSVQGDLVTCIPLASLPHASRLIPRIQHPAHDLYDGKLLQPDGVITENGVPNVKVCALPEEYGRWSQCGNSAMSNAWQRISSMIQGDLMPRPPAILASVVSVTFIGLGELPKRWLRTTFRVRRHTVHEALRWLKENNTKYYGGIEINPQRIRDLPEDDVPIEIWETICQCTDTGMVP
;
A
#
# COMPACT_ATOMS: atom_id res chain seq x y z
N MET A 1 5.62 -17.12 -31.17
CA MET A 1 6.17 -15.88 -31.77
C MET A 1 7.46 -15.47 -31.09
N GLN A 2 7.52 -15.43 -29.76
CA GLN A 2 8.73 -15.05 -29.01
C GLN A 2 9.99 -15.87 -29.36
N GLU A 3 9.85 -17.18 -29.56
CA GLU A 3 10.97 -18.07 -29.94
C GLU A 3 11.55 -17.75 -31.34
N ILE A 4 10.75 -17.24 -32.26
CA ILE A 4 11.22 -16.81 -33.59
C ILE A 4 11.94 -15.46 -33.44
N LEU A 5 11.35 -14.53 -32.70
CA LEU A 5 11.90 -13.19 -32.48
C LEU A 5 13.22 -13.21 -31.69
N SER A 6 13.39 -14.14 -30.74
CA SER A 6 14.65 -14.28 -30.01
C SER A 6 15.79 -14.78 -30.90
N ARG A 7 15.48 -15.60 -31.90
CA ARG A 7 16.46 -16.17 -32.85
C ARG A 7 16.74 -15.27 -34.05
N THR A 8 15.85 -14.32 -34.37
CA THR A 8 16.08 -13.31 -35.42
C THR A 8 16.75 -12.05 -34.89
N LYS A 9 16.77 -11.83 -33.57
CA LYS A 9 17.37 -10.66 -32.93
C LYS A 9 18.87 -10.57 -33.22
N GLY A 10 19.29 -9.47 -33.85
CA GLY A 10 20.70 -9.21 -34.22
C GLY A 10 21.10 -9.70 -35.61
N ILE A 11 20.27 -10.52 -36.28
CA ILE A 11 20.53 -11.03 -37.63
C ILE A 11 19.62 -10.35 -38.66
N LEU A 12 18.35 -10.16 -38.31
CA LEU A 12 17.37 -9.48 -39.16
C LEU A 12 16.63 -8.40 -38.34
N PRO A 13 16.76 -7.11 -38.68
CA PRO A 13 15.97 -6.07 -38.04
C PRO A 13 14.51 -6.19 -38.48
N VAL A 14 13.64 -6.65 -37.57
CA VAL A 14 12.20 -6.78 -37.82
C VAL A 14 11.46 -5.56 -37.28
N PRO A 15 10.70 -4.81 -38.11
CA PRO A 15 9.88 -3.70 -37.66
C PRO A 15 8.80 -4.14 -36.65
N SER A 16 8.61 -3.35 -35.58
CA SER A 16 7.65 -3.64 -34.49
C SER A 16 6.22 -3.93 -34.98
N LYS A 17 5.75 -3.19 -36.01
CA LYS A 17 4.40 -3.38 -36.58
C LYS A 17 4.19 -4.77 -37.20
N ILE A 18 5.27 -5.43 -37.64
CA ILE A 18 5.24 -6.76 -38.24
C ILE A 18 5.31 -7.85 -37.15
N CYS A 19 6.00 -7.59 -36.03
CA CYS A 19 6.11 -8.49 -34.89
C CYS A 19 4.77 -8.81 -34.21
N GLN A 20 3.73 -7.99 -34.42
CA GLN A 20 2.42 -8.16 -33.80
C GLN A 20 1.56 -9.25 -34.45
N ARG A 21 1.78 -9.57 -35.74
CA ARG A 21 0.98 -10.55 -36.49
C ARG A 21 1.85 -11.71 -36.95
N LYS A 22 1.55 -12.92 -36.48
CA LYS A 22 2.30 -14.15 -36.82
C LYS A 22 2.46 -14.36 -38.33
N ALA A 23 1.39 -14.17 -39.10
CA ALA A 23 1.42 -14.34 -40.56
C ALA A 23 2.34 -13.31 -41.24
N ALA A 24 2.25 -12.04 -40.84
CA ALA A 24 3.10 -10.98 -41.37
C ALA A 24 4.58 -11.18 -41.00
N LEU A 25 4.85 -11.64 -39.78
CA LEU A 25 6.20 -11.99 -39.32
C LEU A 25 6.81 -13.14 -40.13
N VAL A 26 6.05 -14.19 -40.40
CA VAL A 26 6.53 -15.34 -41.18
C VAL A 26 6.78 -14.93 -42.64
N ALA A 27 5.91 -14.12 -43.25
CA ALA A 27 6.10 -13.61 -44.59
C ALA A 27 7.39 -12.76 -44.69
N PHE A 28 7.57 -11.82 -43.76
CA PHE A 28 8.74 -10.94 -43.70
C PHE A 28 10.05 -11.71 -43.52
N ILE A 29 10.06 -12.73 -42.64
CA ILE A 29 11.23 -13.58 -42.42
C ILE A 29 11.53 -14.41 -43.67
N THR A 30 10.51 -14.96 -44.33
CA THR A 30 10.71 -15.77 -45.54
C THR A 30 11.25 -14.95 -46.71
N GLU A 31 10.89 -13.67 -46.79
CA GLU A 31 11.32 -12.76 -47.86
C GLU A 31 12.73 -12.19 -47.64
N ARG A 32 13.11 -11.88 -46.39
CA ARG A 32 14.32 -11.08 -46.10
C ARG A 32 15.40 -11.78 -45.27
N ALA A 33 15.13 -12.95 -44.71
CA ALA A 33 16.13 -13.66 -43.91
C ALA A 33 17.20 -14.32 -44.81
N PRO A 34 18.46 -14.38 -44.34
CA PRO A 34 19.49 -15.20 -44.98
C PRO A 34 19.10 -16.68 -44.94
N GLN A 35 19.51 -17.43 -45.97
CA GLN A 35 19.11 -18.83 -46.16
C GLN A 35 19.47 -19.72 -44.97
N ASP A 36 20.63 -19.49 -44.36
CA ASP A 36 21.10 -20.24 -43.19
C ASP A 36 20.15 -20.09 -41.98
N LEU A 37 19.57 -18.91 -41.81
CA LEU A 37 18.59 -18.65 -40.74
C LEU A 37 17.26 -19.34 -41.04
N LEU A 38 16.84 -19.38 -42.31
CA LEU A 38 15.63 -20.10 -42.71
C LEU A 38 15.77 -21.61 -42.49
N ASP A 39 16.93 -22.17 -42.81
CA ASP A 39 17.20 -23.59 -42.64
C ASP A 39 17.34 -23.98 -41.16
N LEU A 40 17.92 -23.11 -40.34
CA LEU A 40 17.91 -23.25 -38.88
C LEU A 40 16.47 -23.26 -38.33
N LEU A 41 15.64 -22.28 -38.70
CA LEU A 41 14.26 -22.18 -38.22
C LEU A 41 13.40 -23.36 -38.68
N ARG A 42 13.60 -23.86 -39.91
CA ARG A 42 12.94 -25.06 -40.42
C ARG A 42 13.35 -26.31 -39.64
N THR A 43 14.64 -26.45 -39.33
CA THR A 43 15.17 -27.59 -38.57
C THR A 43 14.57 -27.63 -37.16
N LEU A 44 14.56 -26.49 -36.46
CA LEU A 44 13.92 -26.36 -35.14
C LEU A 44 12.42 -26.65 -35.21
N GLY A 45 11.73 -26.20 -36.26
CA GLY A 45 10.33 -26.51 -36.49
C GLY A 45 10.05 -28.01 -36.62
N ARG A 46 10.94 -28.75 -37.30
CA ARG A 46 10.85 -30.22 -37.43
C ARG A 46 11.10 -30.92 -36.10
N GLN A 47 12.15 -30.54 -35.37
CA GLN A 47 12.47 -31.11 -34.05
C GLN A 47 11.32 -30.92 -33.07
N LYS A 48 10.70 -29.74 -33.04
CA LYS A 48 9.56 -29.47 -32.17
C LYS A 48 8.31 -30.27 -32.54
N ARG A 49 8.08 -30.47 -33.84
CA ARG A 49 6.99 -31.33 -34.33
C ARG A 49 7.24 -32.80 -33.97
N GLN A 50 8.48 -33.27 -34.03
CA GLN A 50 8.88 -34.62 -33.62
C GLN A 50 8.76 -34.81 -32.10
N ALA A 51 9.17 -33.83 -31.30
CA ALA A 51 8.99 -33.83 -29.85
C ALA A 51 7.52 -33.72 -29.39
N GLN A 52 6.61 -33.39 -30.32
CA GLN A 52 5.17 -33.32 -30.08
C GLN A 52 4.40 -34.52 -30.67
N GLN A 53 5.08 -35.50 -31.29
CA GLN A 53 4.42 -36.76 -31.60
C GLN A 53 4.17 -37.54 -30.30
N PRO A 54 2.95 -38.06 -30.08
CA PRO A 54 2.63 -38.81 -28.87
C PRO A 54 3.42 -40.11 -28.88
N SER A 55 4.24 -40.32 -27.85
CA SER A 55 4.60 -41.65 -27.42
C SER A 55 3.31 -42.31 -26.91
N ASP A 56 2.84 -43.32 -27.65
CA ASP A 56 1.96 -44.37 -27.12
C ASP A 56 2.65 -44.97 -25.90
N ASP A 57 2.33 -44.46 -24.71
CA ASP A 57 1.83 -45.26 -23.59
C ASP A 57 1.67 -44.41 -22.33
N LEU A 58 0.55 -44.67 -21.66
CA LEU A 58 0.19 -44.33 -20.28
C LEU A 58 -0.27 -42.88 -19.98
N GLN A 59 -1.61 -42.81 -19.87
CA GLN A 59 -2.38 -41.99 -18.92
C GLN A 59 -2.22 -40.47 -19.00
N ARG A 60 -2.97 -39.86 -19.92
CA ARG A 60 -3.45 -38.48 -19.73
C ARG A 60 -4.95 -38.38 -19.96
N GLU A 61 -5.63 -38.05 -18.87
CA GLU A 61 -7.00 -37.57 -18.75
C GLU A 61 -7.44 -36.65 -19.92
N PRO A 62 -8.67 -36.79 -20.42
CA PRO A 62 -9.13 -36.12 -21.62
C PRO A 62 -9.29 -34.61 -21.40
N ARG A 63 -8.41 -33.81 -22.03
CA ARG A 63 -8.64 -32.37 -22.22
C ARG A 63 -9.89 -32.18 -23.09
N LYS A 64 -11.01 -31.89 -22.42
CA LYS A 64 -12.29 -31.48 -23.03
C LYS A 64 -12.05 -30.36 -24.04
N ARG A 65 -12.33 -30.66 -25.31
CA ARG A 65 -12.48 -29.67 -26.39
C ARG A 65 -13.71 -28.82 -26.10
N LYS A 66 -13.54 -27.52 -25.85
CA LYS A 66 -14.66 -26.55 -25.83
C LYS A 66 -15.10 -26.30 -27.27
N ARG A 67 -16.07 -27.09 -27.72
CA ARG A 67 -16.93 -26.78 -28.89
C ARG A 67 -17.95 -25.75 -28.41
N GLY A 68 -18.12 -24.68 -29.18
CA GLY A 68 -19.03 -23.59 -28.84
C GLY A 68 -20.49 -24.04 -28.83
N GLN A 69 -21.25 -23.49 -27.88
CA GLN A 69 -22.67 -23.20 -28.05
C GLN A 69 -23.05 -22.11 -27.05
N GLU A 70 -23.72 -21.10 -27.57
CA GLU A 70 -24.30 -19.96 -26.87
C GLU A 70 -25.46 -20.37 -25.96
N ASP A 71 -25.77 -19.47 -25.04
CA ASP A 71 -26.97 -19.38 -24.20
C ASP A 71 -27.15 -20.34 -23.03
N GLY A 72 -26.90 -19.77 -21.84
CA GLY A 72 -27.27 -20.35 -20.55
C GLY A 72 -26.66 -19.60 -19.37
N GLN A 73 -27.23 -18.43 -19.04
CA GLN A 73 -27.27 -17.86 -17.68
C GLN A 73 -25.89 -17.53 -17.06
N ALA A 74 -25.41 -16.29 -17.08
CA ALA A 74 -25.84 -15.26 -16.13
C ALA A 74 -26.07 -15.81 -14.71
N THR A 75 -24.98 -16.17 -14.03
CA THR A 75 -24.69 -16.17 -12.58
C THR A 75 -23.32 -16.89 -12.43
N TRP A 76 -22.58 -16.72 -11.34
CA TRP A 76 -21.13 -17.04 -11.19
C TRP A 76 -20.18 -15.90 -11.55
N ARG A 77 -20.67 -14.66 -11.53
CA ARG A 77 -19.84 -13.56 -11.04
C ARG A 77 -19.92 -13.57 -9.53
N VAL A 78 -18.78 -13.34 -8.88
CA VAL A 78 -18.54 -13.21 -7.44
C VAL A 78 -18.02 -14.48 -6.77
N ALA A 79 -16.78 -14.32 -6.26
CA ALA A 79 -16.05 -15.12 -5.27
C ALA A 79 -14.92 -16.01 -5.81
N GLN A 80 -13.81 -15.39 -6.22
CA GLN A 80 -12.50 -15.94 -5.92
C GLN A 80 -11.56 -14.76 -5.59
N ARG A 81 -11.59 -14.38 -4.31
CA ARG A 81 -10.71 -13.40 -3.67
C ARG A 81 -9.38 -14.09 -3.34
N LEU A 82 -8.29 -13.41 -3.72
CA LEU A 82 -7.02 -13.28 -2.99
C LEU A 82 -6.47 -14.56 -2.34
N GLU A 83 -5.53 -15.22 -3.03
CA GLU A 83 -4.43 -15.91 -2.37
C GLU A 83 -3.33 -14.87 -2.14
N GLU A 84 -3.30 -14.32 -0.93
CA GLU A 84 -2.18 -13.55 -0.38
C GLU A 84 -1.09 -14.54 0.04
N GLU A 85 0.00 -14.61 -0.72
CA GLU A 85 1.24 -15.28 -0.29
C GLU A 85 2.15 -14.26 0.41
N GLU A 86 2.12 -14.27 1.75
CA GLU A 86 3.17 -13.72 2.59
C GLU A 86 4.47 -14.54 2.43
N LEU A 87 5.62 -13.85 2.36
CA LEU A 87 6.92 -14.48 2.22
C LEU A 87 7.48 -15.05 3.53
N CYS A 88 7.63 -16.38 3.52
CA CYS A 88 8.74 -17.21 3.98
C CYS A 88 9.32 -17.08 5.40
N THR A 89 9.11 -18.13 6.20
CA THR A 89 10.20 -18.89 6.85
C THR A 89 9.88 -20.39 6.90
N ASP A 90 10.81 -21.20 6.39
CA ASP A 90 11.08 -22.63 6.64
C ASP A 90 10.04 -23.71 6.26
N SER A 91 10.20 -24.20 5.03
CA SER A 91 10.33 -25.63 4.64
C SER A 91 10.04 -26.69 5.73
N MET A 92 8.78 -26.86 6.12
CA MET A 92 8.12 -28.14 6.47
C MET A 92 6.63 -27.96 6.83
N ASP A 93 6.18 -26.74 7.17
CA ASP A 93 4.81 -26.48 7.67
C ASP A 93 3.78 -26.06 6.61
N SER A 94 4.18 -25.77 5.36
CA SER A 94 3.25 -25.28 4.33
C SER A 94 2.15 -26.30 3.96
N ALA A 95 2.46 -27.61 4.01
CA ALA A 95 1.47 -28.66 3.81
C ALA A 95 0.52 -28.84 5.01
N LEU A 96 1.02 -28.63 6.24
CA LEU A 96 0.22 -28.70 7.47
C LEU A 96 -0.72 -27.49 7.59
N LEU A 97 -0.26 -26.29 7.21
CA LEU A 97 -1.09 -25.09 7.09
C LEU A 97 -2.16 -25.23 6.01
N ALA A 98 -1.88 -25.89 4.89
CA ALA A 98 -2.88 -26.16 3.86
C ALA A 98 -3.96 -27.14 4.33
N GLU A 99 -3.59 -28.16 5.12
CA GLU A 99 -4.56 -29.08 5.74
C GLU A 99 -5.37 -28.40 6.85
N GLU A 100 -4.78 -27.49 7.62
CA GLU A 100 -5.48 -26.70 8.64
C GLU A 100 -6.43 -25.66 8.02
N PHE A 101 -6.02 -25.00 6.94
CA PHE A 101 -6.83 -24.02 6.23
C PHE A 101 -8.10 -24.62 5.59
N MET A 102 -8.02 -25.88 5.12
CA MET A 102 -9.15 -26.61 4.59
C MET A 102 -10.00 -27.29 5.67
N ARG A 103 -9.63 -27.19 6.96
CA ARG A 103 -10.50 -27.63 8.06
C ARG A 103 -11.61 -26.63 8.24
N LEU A 104 -12.83 -27.12 8.07
CA LEU A 104 -14.02 -26.37 8.43
C LEU A 104 -13.96 -26.04 9.93
N PRO A 105 -14.09 -24.75 10.31
CA PRO A 105 -14.16 -24.37 11.72
C PRO A 105 -15.33 -25.10 12.37
N SER A 106 -15.14 -25.51 13.61
CA SER A 106 -16.22 -26.08 14.40
C SER A 106 -17.38 -25.08 14.53
N ASP A 107 -18.58 -25.60 14.79
CA ASP A 107 -19.74 -24.76 15.07
C ASP A 107 -19.49 -23.77 16.23
N ALA A 108 -18.66 -24.17 17.20
CA ALA A 108 -18.29 -23.33 18.34
C ALA A 108 -17.42 -22.14 17.91
N GLU A 109 -16.40 -22.39 17.07
CA GLU A 109 -15.51 -21.35 16.53
C GLU A 109 -16.27 -20.41 15.59
N SER A 110 -17.10 -20.96 14.69
CA SER A 110 -17.94 -20.14 13.81
C SER A 110 -18.85 -19.22 14.63
N LYS A 111 -19.52 -19.75 15.66
CA LYS A 111 -20.35 -18.95 16.58
C LYS A 111 -19.55 -17.91 17.35
N ALA A 112 -18.31 -18.22 17.76
CA ALA A 112 -17.43 -17.26 18.42
C ALA A 112 -17.05 -16.10 17.48
N CYS A 113 -16.71 -16.40 16.22
CA CYS A 113 -16.42 -15.37 15.20
C CYS A 113 -17.64 -14.47 14.94
N TYR A 114 -18.83 -15.05 14.84
CA TYR A 114 -20.06 -14.25 14.69
C TYR A 114 -20.29 -13.35 15.91
N ARG A 115 -20.12 -13.85 17.14
CA ARG A 115 -20.23 -13.02 18.35
C ARG A 115 -19.21 -11.89 18.34
N ALA A 116 -17.95 -12.19 18.06
CA ALA A 116 -16.90 -11.18 17.97
C ALA A 116 -17.22 -10.10 16.93
N PHE A 117 -17.74 -10.50 15.76
CA PHE A 117 -18.20 -9.56 14.74
C PHE A 117 -19.38 -8.72 15.26
N TYR A 118 -20.42 -9.34 15.81
CA TYR A 118 -21.59 -8.64 16.34
C TYR A 118 -21.20 -7.67 17.46
N ASP A 119 -20.30 -8.07 18.34
CA ASP A 119 -19.80 -7.24 19.44
C ASP A 119 -19.02 -6.04 18.88
N ALA A 120 -18.10 -6.27 17.94
CA ALA A 120 -17.29 -5.23 17.30
C ALA A 120 -18.09 -4.27 16.40
N THR A 121 -19.19 -4.73 15.80
CA THR A 121 -20.10 -3.90 14.99
C THR A 121 -21.36 -3.49 15.73
N SER A 122 -21.42 -3.72 17.04
CA SER A 122 -22.58 -3.33 17.83
C SER A 122 -22.71 -1.81 17.87
N ASN A 123 -23.93 -1.29 18.07
CA ASN A 123 -24.14 0.14 18.24
C ASN A 123 -23.31 0.71 19.40
N ALA A 124 -23.01 -0.10 20.43
CA ALA A 124 -22.15 0.28 21.54
C ALA A 124 -20.66 0.38 21.15
N ALA A 125 -20.18 -0.51 20.27
CA ALA A 125 -18.80 -0.46 19.78
C ALA A 125 -18.57 0.69 18.79
N LEU A 126 -19.58 1.00 17.99
CA LEU A 126 -19.58 2.12 17.04
C LEU A 126 -20.05 3.44 17.67
N GLU A 127 -20.28 3.47 18.98
CA GLU A 127 -20.73 4.67 19.66
C GLU A 127 -19.64 5.74 19.60
N MET A 128 -19.98 6.86 18.98
CA MET A 128 -19.12 8.04 18.88
C MET A 128 -19.62 9.12 19.83
N THR A 129 -18.69 9.88 20.39
CA THR A 129 -19.03 11.02 21.23
C THR A 129 -18.00 12.13 21.11
N ILE A 130 -18.32 13.32 21.61
CA ILE A 130 -17.42 14.46 21.56
C ILE A 130 -16.68 14.57 22.89
N CYS A 131 -15.36 14.65 22.83
CA CYS A 131 -14.53 14.87 24.02
C CYS A 131 -14.61 16.33 24.45
N ALA A 132 -14.94 16.58 25.73
CA ALA A 132 -15.06 17.91 26.31
C ALA A 132 -13.76 18.72 26.27
N VAL A 133 -12.61 18.05 26.26
CA VAL A 133 -11.28 18.69 26.37
C VAL A 133 -10.66 18.94 25.00
N CYS A 134 -10.68 17.96 24.09
CA CYS A 134 -10.04 18.10 22.77
C CYS A 134 -11.01 18.46 21.65
N ALA A 135 -12.32 18.52 21.93
CA ALA A 135 -13.40 18.83 20.99
C ALA A 135 -13.46 17.92 19.74
N ARG A 136 -12.79 16.76 19.77
CA ARG A 136 -12.84 15.77 18.70
C ARG A 136 -14.01 14.81 18.90
N GLU A 137 -14.59 14.37 17.80
CA GLU A 137 -15.42 13.18 17.74
C GLU A 137 -14.52 11.94 17.90
N VAL A 138 -14.83 11.12 18.90
CA VAL A 138 -14.01 9.99 19.38
C VAL A 138 -14.89 8.76 19.59
N SER A 139 -14.32 7.57 19.39
CA SER A 139 -15.00 6.32 19.68
C SER A 139 -15.03 6.09 21.19
N VAL A 140 -16.22 5.84 21.76
CA VAL A 140 -16.37 5.62 23.20
C VAL A 140 -15.51 4.43 23.67
N GLN A 141 -15.53 3.32 22.93
CA GLN A 141 -14.74 2.14 23.24
C GLN A 141 -13.30 2.24 22.73
N GLY A 142 -13.09 2.72 21.50
CA GLY A 142 -11.76 2.76 20.87
C GLY A 142 -10.82 3.78 21.52
N ASP A 143 -11.32 4.95 21.91
CA ASP A 143 -10.56 6.02 22.54
C ASP A 143 -10.72 6.05 24.08
N LEU A 144 -11.28 4.98 24.66
CA LEU A 144 -11.47 4.78 26.10
C LEU A 144 -12.08 6.02 26.78
N VAL A 145 -13.23 6.48 26.27
CA VAL A 145 -13.88 7.68 26.79
C VAL A 145 -14.42 7.40 28.18
N THR A 146 -14.00 8.22 29.14
CA THR A 146 -14.48 8.17 30.52
C THR A 146 -15.35 9.37 30.83
N CYS A 147 -16.43 9.15 31.57
CA CYS A 147 -17.22 10.22 32.17
C CYS A 147 -16.70 10.46 33.58
N ILE A 148 -16.13 11.64 33.83
CA ILE A 148 -15.64 12.03 35.16
C ILE A 148 -16.32 13.33 35.61
N PRO A 149 -16.49 13.54 36.93
CA PRO A 149 -16.95 14.83 37.44
C PRO A 149 -15.98 15.94 37.03
N LEU A 150 -16.49 17.12 36.70
CA LEU A 150 -15.67 18.28 36.31
C LEU A 150 -14.61 18.62 37.37
N ALA A 151 -14.92 18.43 38.65
CA ALA A 151 -14.01 18.65 39.77
C ALA A 151 -12.82 17.67 39.80
N SER A 152 -12.97 16.48 39.22
CA SER A 152 -11.96 15.43 39.18
C SER A 152 -11.10 15.48 37.91
N LEU A 153 -11.28 16.49 37.06
CA LEU A 153 -10.57 16.59 35.79
C LEU A 153 -9.07 16.86 36.02
N PRO A 154 -8.17 16.00 35.50
CA PRO A 154 -6.73 16.17 35.70
C PRO A 154 -6.23 17.43 35.00
N HIS A 155 -5.33 18.16 35.67
CA HIS A 155 -4.73 19.40 35.14
C HIS A 155 -5.74 20.48 34.69
N ALA A 156 -6.91 20.54 35.35
CA ALA A 156 -7.99 21.48 35.01
C ALA A 156 -7.56 22.96 34.95
N SER A 157 -6.51 23.35 35.67
CA SER A 157 -5.94 24.71 35.63
C SER A 157 -5.42 25.12 34.24
N ARG A 158 -5.06 24.16 33.38
CA ARG A 158 -4.62 24.44 31.99
C ARG A 158 -5.77 24.83 31.05
N LEU A 159 -7.01 24.50 31.42
CA LEU A 159 -8.21 24.80 30.63
C LEU A 159 -8.79 26.18 30.96
N ILE A 160 -8.20 26.91 31.89
CA ILE A 160 -8.62 28.27 32.24
C ILE A 160 -7.94 29.23 31.25
N PRO A 161 -8.69 29.88 30.34
CA PRO A 161 -8.10 30.79 29.37
C PRO A 161 -7.54 32.04 30.06
N ARG A 162 -6.36 32.50 29.63
CA ARG A 162 -5.74 33.72 30.15
C ARG A 162 -6.53 34.98 29.80
N ILE A 163 -7.17 34.98 28.64
CA ILE A 163 -8.02 36.07 28.15
C ILE A 163 -9.37 35.43 27.83
N GLN A 164 -10.42 35.88 28.53
CA GLN A 164 -11.77 35.41 28.28
C GLN A 164 -12.33 36.11 27.03
N HIS A 165 -13.04 35.34 26.20
CA HIS A 165 -13.71 35.83 25.00
C HIS A 165 -15.21 35.52 25.13
N PRO A 166 -16.12 36.40 24.66
CA PRO A 166 -17.56 36.19 24.77
C PRO A 166 -18.07 34.94 24.04
N ALA A 167 -17.32 34.41 23.07
CA ALA A 167 -17.64 33.16 22.37
C ALA A 167 -17.09 31.89 23.06
N HIS A 168 -16.50 32.00 24.25
CA HIS A 168 -16.03 30.85 25.02
C HIS A 168 -17.16 30.26 25.85
N ASP A 169 -17.37 28.94 25.73
CA ASP A 169 -18.21 28.19 26.65
C ASP A 169 -17.39 27.80 27.89
N LEU A 170 -17.62 28.52 28.98
CA LEU A 170 -16.88 28.35 30.24
C LEU A 170 -17.72 27.60 31.28
N TYR A 171 -17.20 26.50 31.78
CA TYR A 171 -17.79 25.69 32.85
C TYR A 171 -16.87 25.76 34.07
N ASP A 172 -17.34 26.41 35.16
CA ASP A 172 -16.52 26.64 36.36
C ASP A 172 -15.15 27.28 36.01
N GLY A 173 -15.18 28.28 35.12
CA GLY A 173 -14.02 29.01 34.60
C GLY A 173 -13.15 28.25 33.59
N LYS A 174 -13.50 27.01 33.24
CA LYS A 174 -12.73 26.13 32.32
C LYS A 174 -13.37 26.14 30.95
N LEU A 175 -12.56 26.30 29.90
CA LEU A 175 -13.00 26.21 28.51
C LEU A 175 -13.19 24.74 28.14
N LEU A 176 -14.41 24.35 27.80
CA LEU A 176 -14.78 22.98 27.41
C LEU A 176 -15.72 23.02 26.22
N GLN A 177 -15.72 21.95 25.42
CA GLN A 177 -16.70 21.76 24.36
C GLN A 177 -18.06 21.39 24.96
N PRO A 178 -19.13 22.18 24.72
CA PRO A 178 -20.44 21.97 25.34
C PRO A 178 -21.03 20.58 25.09
N ASP A 179 -20.87 20.03 23.88
CA ASP A 179 -21.40 18.70 23.53
C ASP A 179 -20.73 17.54 24.29
N GLY A 180 -19.55 17.78 24.88
CA GLY A 180 -18.84 16.82 25.72
C GLY A 180 -19.21 16.93 27.21
N VAL A 181 -20.03 17.90 27.60
CA VAL A 181 -20.45 18.13 28.99
C VAL A 181 -21.85 17.58 29.20
N ILE A 182 -22.01 16.71 30.20
CA ILE A 182 -23.29 16.11 30.58
C ILE A 182 -23.62 16.57 31.99
N THR A 183 -24.85 17.03 32.22
CA THR A 183 -25.30 17.40 33.57
C THR A 183 -26.15 16.28 34.14
N GLU A 184 -25.60 15.55 35.12
CA GLU A 184 -26.34 14.51 35.85
C GLU A 184 -26.56 14.97 37.29
N ASN A 185 -27.81 14.98 37.76
CA ASN A 185 -28.18 15.40 39.12
C ASN A 185 -27.67 16.81 39.51
N GLY A 186 -27.55 17.72 38.54
CA GLY A 186 -27.04 19.08 38.76
C GLY A 186 -25.52 19.18 38.88
N VAL A 187 -24.79 18.07 38.75
CA VAL A 187 -23.33 18.05 38.73
C VAL A 187 -22.85 17.91 37.28
N PRO A 188 -21.96 18.80 36.79
CA PRO A 188 -21.39 18.66 35.46
C PRO A 188 -20.36 17.52 35.44
N ASN A 189 -20.66 16.49 34.65
CA ASN A 189 -19.77 15.43 34.23
C ASN A 189 -19.23 15.75 32.83
N VAL A 190 -18.00 15.32 32.56
CA VAL A 190 -17.31 15.59 31.30
C VAL A 190 -16.83 14.29 30.69
N LYS A 191 -17.08 14.13 29.38
CA LYS A 191 -16.56 13.03 28.56
C LYS A 191 -15.14 13.35 28.13
N VAL A 192 -14.19 12.51 28.54
CA VAL A 192 -12.76 12.70 28.26
C VAL A 192 -12.20 11.42 27.66
N CYS A 193 -11.65 11.52 26.44
CA CYS A 193 -10.92 10.41 25.82
C CYS A 193 -9.59 10.19 26.56
N ALA A 194 -9.23 8.93 26.80
CA ALA A 194 -7.86 8.61 27.14
C ALA A 194 -7.04 8.74 25.86
N LEU A 195 -6.06 9.65 25.83
CA LEU A 195 -5.02 9.51 24.83
C LEU A 195 -4.29 8.20 25.17
N PRO A 196 -4.15 7.24 24.24
CA PRO A 196 -3.39 6.03 24.48
C PRO A 196 -2.03 6.40 25.08
N GLU A 197 -1.56 5.65 26.09
CA GLU A 197 -0.25 5.92 26.71
C GLU A 197 0.91 5.94 25.69
N GLU A 198 0.74 5.31 24.53
CA GLU A 198 1.67 5.40 23.39
C GLU A 198 1.80 6.84 22.82
N TYR A 199 0.80 7.69 23.01
CA TYR A 199 0.81 9.13 22.71
C TYR A 199 1.10 10.01 23.95
N GLY A 200 1.44 9.42 25.11
CA GLY A 200 1.76 10.12 26.36
C GLY A 200 2.96 11.08 26.32
N ARG A 201 3.64 11.22 25.18
CA ARG A 201 4.75 12.18 24.98
C ARG A 201 4.30 13.63 24.78
N TRP A 202 3.00 13.92 24.65
CA TRP A 202 2.50 15.29 24.46
C TRP A 202 2.14 16.03 25.77
N SER A 203 2.24 15.37 26.93
CA SER A 203 1.94 15.98 28.25
C SER A 203 3.01 16.98 28.74
N GLN A 204 4.19 17.00 28.11
CA GLN A 204 5.29 17.93 28.40
C GLN A 204 5.67 18.80 27.19
N CYS A 205 4.69 19.43 26.55
CA CYS A 205 4.96 20.46 25.55
C CYS A 205 4.44 21.80 26.05
N GLY A 206 5.25 22.50 26.85
CA GLY A 206 5.08 23.93 27.05
C GLY A 206 5.12 24.65 25.69
N ASN A 207 4.42 25.78 25.61
CA ASN A 207 4.13 26.57 24.40
C ASN A 207 5.33 26.90 23.47
N SER A 208 6.58 26.67 23.87
CA SER A 208 7.77 26.90 23.04
C SER A 208 8.11 25.73 22.10
N ALA A 209 7.85 24.48 22.48
CA ALA A 209 8.25 23.30 21.68
C ALA A 209 7.33 23.04 20.47
N MET A 210 6.04 23.40 20.57
CA MET A 210 5.11 23.27 19.44
C MET A 210 5.47 24.18 18.26
N SER A 211 6.08 25.35 18.50
CA SER A 211 6.44 26.27 17.41
C SER A 211 7.51 25.67 16.50
N ASN A 212 8.54 25.04 17.07
CA ASN A 212 9.63 24.43 16.31
C ASN A 212 9.20 23.12 15.62
N ALA A 213 8.33 22.34 16.25
CA ALA A 213 7.80 21.12 15.64
C ALA A 213 6.86 21.43 14.47
N TRP A 214 5.93 22.39 14.64
CA TRP A 214 5.06 22.83 13.56
C TRP A 214 5.82 23.53 12.45
N GLN A 215 6.85 24.33 12.72
CA GLN A 215 7.70 24.91 11.68
C GLN A 215 8.42 23.82 10.87
N ARG A 216 8.92 22.77 11.54
CA ARG A 216 9.59 21.63 10.87
C ARG A 216 8.61 20.75 10.07
N ILE A 217 7.40 20.53 10.58
CA ILE A 217 6.36 19.76 9.88
C ILE A 217 5.78 20.59 8.72
N SER A 218 5.53 21.88 8.95
CA SER A 218 5.10 22.84 7.94
C SER A 218 6.14 22.95 6.83
N SER A 219 7.44 23.06 7.15
CA SER A 219 8.50 23.10 6.13
C SER A 219 8.63 21.78 5.36
N MET A 220 8.27 20.65 5.98
CA MET A 220 8.22 19.34 5.32
C MET A 220 7.04 19.20 4.35
N ILE A 221 5.91 19.85 4.65
CA ILE A 221 4.73 19.90 3.78
C ILE A 221 4.90 20.97 2.68
N GLN A 222 5.43 22.14 3.04
CA GLN A 222 5.70 23.29 2.16
C GLN A 222 6.84 23.03 1.16
N GLY A 223 7.76 22.10 1.45
CA GLY A 223 8.70 21.57 0.47
C GLY A 223 10.07 22.25 0.43
N ASP A 224 10.38 23.13 1.38
CA ASP A 224 11.65 23.85 1.40
C ASP A 224 12.81 22.98 1.93
N LEU A 225 12.55 21.98 2.78
CA LEU A 225 13.58 21.12 3.35
C LEU A 225 13.71 19.78 2.62
N MET A 226 14.85 19.55 1.96
CA MET A 226 15.10 18.39 1.10
C MET A 226 16.33 17.57 1.54
N PRO A 227 16.40 16.26 1.21
CA PRO A 227 15.29 15.44 0.70
C PRO A 227 14.17 15.31 1.75
N ARG A 228 12.94 15.03 1.29
CA ARG A 228 11.85 14.68 2.19
C ARG A 228 12.17 13.34 2.87
N PRO A 229 11.77 13.12 4.14
CA PRO A 229 11.99 11.84 4.78
C PRO A 229 11.30 10.71 4.02
N PRO A 230 11.95 9.55 3.85
CA PRO A 230 11.37 8.40 3.16
C PRO A 230 10.01 7.95 3.73
N ALA A 231 9.76 8.12 5.03
CA ALA A 231 8.45 7.93 5.66
C ALA A 231 7.29 8.69 4.98
N ILE A 232 7.56 9.84 4.34
CA ILE A 232 6.53 10.57 3.58
C ILE A 232 6.26 9.89 2.24
N LEU A 233 7.23 9.21 1.64
CA LEU A 233 7.03 8.53 0.35
C LEU A 233 5.92 7.49 0.43
N ALA A 234 5.84 6.72 1.52
CA ALA A 234 4.77 5.75 1.73
C ALA A 234 3.36 6.39 1.77
N SER A 235 3.25 7.64 2.23
CA SER A 235 1.98 8.36 2.29
C SER A 235 1.57 9.02 0.97
N VAL A 236 2.52 9.29 0.07
CA VAL A 236 2.29 10.10 -1.15
C VAL A 236 2.36 9.26 -2.43
N VAL A 237 3.11 8.16 -2.42
CA VAL A 237 3.39 7.34 -3.59
C VAL A 237 3.08 5.88 -3.26
N SER A 238 2.04 5.34 -3.90
CA SER A 238 1.83 3.90 -3.99
C SER A 238 2.37 3.37 -5.32
N VAL A 239 3.06 2.24 -5.28
CA VAL A 239 3.60 1.59 -6.49
C VAL A 239 2.81 0.31 -6.72
N THR A 240 1.99 0.31 -7.77
CA THR A 240 1.21 -0.87 -8.18
C THR A 240 1.81 -1.51 -9.42
N PHE A 241 2.21 -2.78 -9.32
CA PHE A 241 2.63 -3.57 -10.47
C PHE A 241 1.44 -4.30 -11.08
N ILE A 242 1.25 -4.13 -12.40
CA ILE A 242 0.19 -4.80 -13.17
C ILE A 242 0.83 -5.94 -13.96
N GLY A 243 0.49 -7.18 -13.63
CA GLY A 243 1.03 -8.35 -14.31
C GLY A 243 0.64 -9.69 -13.69
N LEU A 244 0.70 -10.75 -14.49
CA LEU A 244 0.45 -12.14 -14.09
C LEU A 244 1.73 -12.77 -13.50
N GLY A 245 1.64 -13.36 -12.30
CA GLY A 245 2.72 -14.07 -11.60
C GLY A 245 3.55 -13.19 -10.66
N GLU A 246 4.26 -13.76 -9.69
CA GLU A 246 4.98 -13.03 -8.64
C GLU A 246 5.93 -11.93 -9.15
N LEU A 247 5.90 -10.78 -8.47
CA LEU A 247 6.82 -9.67 -8.71
C LEU A 247 8.27 -10.09 -8.37
N PRO A 248 9.19 -10.12 -9.35
CA PRO A 248 10.57 -10.46 -9.05
C PRO A 248 11.21 -9.35 -8.23
N LYS A 249 11.46 -9.58 -6.93
CA LYS A 249 12.10 -8.61 -6.01
C LYS A 249 13.41 -8.01 -6.54
N ARG A 250 14.13 -8.75 -7.38
CA ARG A 250 15.33 -8.28 -8.10
C ARG A 250 15.08 -7.08 -9.04
N TRP A 251 13.89 -6.95 -9.63
CA TRP A 251 13.52 -5.83 -10.49
C TRP A 251 13.29 -4.54 -9.70
N LEU A 252 12.80 -4.65 -8.47
CA LEU A 252 12.63 -3.50 -7.59
C LEU A 252 13.96 -2.83 -7.28
N ARG A 253 14.98 -3.64 -7.01
CA ARG A 253 16.36 -3.18 -6.81
C ARG A 253 17.00 -2.57 -8.05
N THR A 254 16.50 -2.85 -9.26
CA THR A 254 16.98 -2.18 -10.48
C THR A 254 16.25 -0.87 -10.76
N THR A 255 14.98 -0.76 -10.38
CA THR A 255 14.13 0.39 -10.74
C THR A 255 14.09 1.47 -9.66
N PHE A 256 13.99 1.08 -8.39
CA PHE A 256 13.83 2.00 -7.25
C PHE A 256 15.10 2.18 -6.43
N ARG A 257 16.26 1.88 -7.03
CA ARG A 257 17.55 2.00 -6.37
C ARG A 257 17.86 3.46 -6.05
N VAL A 258 18.10 3.75 -4.78
CA VAL A 258 18.52 5.08 -4.34
C VAL A 258 20.02 5.07 -4.06
N ARG A 259 20.68 6.16 -4.47
CA ARG A 259 22.10 6.42 -4.24
C ARG A 259 22.25 7.80 -3.66
N ARG A 260 22.78 7.90 -2.44
CA ARG A 260 22.92 9.15 -1.68
C ARG A 260 23.61 10.25 -2.48
N HIS A 261 24.74 9.92 -3.12
CA HIS A 261 25.52 10.87 -3.91
C HIS A 261 24.71 11.40 -5.11
N THR A 262 24.01 10.52 -5.83
CA THR A 262 23.19 10.91 -6.98
C THR A 262 22.03 11.82 -6.55
N VAL A 263 21.35 11.51 -5.44
CA VAL A 263 20.27 12.35 -4.91
C VAL A 263 20.80 13.72 -4.51
N HIS A 264 21.95 13.77 -3.85
CA HIS A 264 22.58 15.02 -3.45
C HIS A 264 22.99 15.90 -4.66
N GLU A 265 23.62 15.30 -5.67
CA GLU A 265 23.99 16.00 -6.91
C GLU A 265 22.77 16.49 -7.67
N ALA A 266 21.71 15.67 -7.77
CA ALA A 266 20.47 16.05 -8.42
C ALA A 266 19.79 17.23 -7.70
N LEU A 267 19.73 17.22 -6.38
CA LEU A 267 19.16 18.34 -5.60
C LEU A 267 19.98 19.62 -5.76
N ARG A 268 21.32 19.51 -5.79
CA ARG A 268 22.20 20.65 -6.07
C ARG A 268 21.94 21.21 -7.47
N TRP A 269 21.87 20.35 -8.47
CA TRP A 269 21.58 20.73 -9.85
C TRP A 269 20.21 21.40 -9.97
N LEU A 270 19.17 20.87 -9.31
CA LEU A 270 17.82 21.45 -9.30
C LEU A 270 17.82 22.84 -8.66
N LYS A 271 18.55 23.02 -7.56
CA LYS A 271 18.68 24.31 -6.88
C LYS A 271 19.33 25.37 -7.77
N GLU A 272 20.35 24.98 -8.53
CA GLU A 272 21.09 25.88 -9.42
C GLU A 272 20.33 26.20 -10.73
N ASN A 273 19.65 25.22 -11.32
CA ASN A 273 19.09 25.34 -12.67
C ASN A 273 17.58 25.65 -12.68
N ASN A 274 16.85 25.30 -11.61
CA ASN A 274 15.40 25.52 -11.49
C ASN A 274 15.07 26.46 -10.32
N THR A 275 15.75 27.61 -10.27
CA THR A 275 15.68 28.58 -9.17
C THR A 275 14.26 29.04 -8.85
N LYS A 276 13.36 29.11 -9.84
CA LYS A 276 11.94 29.47 -9.65
C LYS A 276 11.19 28.55 -8.67
N TYR A 277 11.49 27.25 -8.68
CA TYR A 277 10.77 26.25 -7.89
C TYR A 277 11.64 25.63 -6.79
N TYR A 278 12.95 25.55 -7.02
CA TYR A 278 13.90 24.87 -6.16
C TYR A 278 15.00 25.79 -5.61
N GLY A 279 14.98 27.10 -5.92
CA GLY A 279 16.04 28.02 -5.47
C GLY A 279 16.10 28.18 -3.96
N GLY A 280 14.95 28.14 -3.30
CA GLY A 280 14.81 28.27 -1.84
C GLY A 280 15.08 27.00 -1.04
N ILE A 281 15.38 25.86 -1.68
CA ILE A 281 15.47 24.59 -0.94
C ILE A 281 16.72 24.55 -0.05
N GLU A 282 16.54 24.04 1.16
CA GLU A 282 17.60 23.69 2.09
C GLU A 282 17.90 22.19 1.98
N ILE A 283 19.15 21.85 1.63
CA ILE A 283 19.59 20.47 1.52
C ILE A 283 20.13 20.03 2.88
N ASN A 284 19.41 19.15 3.58
CA ASN A 284 19.80 18.63 4.87
C ASN A 284 20.76 17.43 4.72
N PRO A 285 22.02 17.55 5.17
CA PRO A 285 23.01 16.48 5.02
C PRO A 285 22.67 15.23 5.85
N GLN A 286 21.96 15.38 6.98
CA GLN A 286 21.56 14.23 7.79
C GLN A 286 20.59 13.35 7.01
N ARG A 287 19.58 13.94 6.35
CA ARG A 287 18.60 13.17 5.58
C ARG A 287 19.20 12.49 4.36
N ILE A 288 20.23 13.08 3.77
CA ILE A 288 21.00 12.42 2.70
C ILE A 288 21.72 11.17 3.23
N ARG A 289 22.23 11.20 4.47
CA ARG A 289 22.85 10.04 5.11
C ARG A 289 21.84 8.95 5.45
N ASP A 290 20.63 9.33 5.81
CA ASP A 290 19.57 8.38 6.20
C ASP A 290 19.00 7.62 4.98
N LEU A 291 19.19 8.11 3.75
CA LEU A 291 18.82 7.37 2.54
C LEU A 291 19.66 6.08 2.40
N PRO A 292 19.15 5.03 1.75
CA PRO A 292 19.95 3.84 1.47
C PRO A 292 21.01 4.11 0.40
N GLU A 293 22.01 3.25 0.35
CA GLU A 293 23.08 3.28 -0.63
C GLU A 293 23.02 2.04 -1.49
N ASP A 294 22.71 2.21 -2.78
CA ASP A 294 22.50 1.13 -3.74
C ASP A 294 21.36 0.16 -3.39
N ASP A 295 20.40 0.60 -2.56
CA ASP A 295 19.21 -0.17 -2.20
C ASP A 295 17.91 0.65 -2.32
N VAL A 296 16.77 -0.02 -2.17
CA VAL A 296 15.42 0.56 -2.19
C VAL A 296 15.03 0.95 -0.76
N PRO A 297 14.50 2.15 -0.51
CA PRO A 297 13.96 2.54 0.79
C PRO A 297 12.91 1.53 1.31
N ILE A 298 12.95 1.22 2.60
CA ILE A 298 12.05 0.23 3.22
C ILE A 298 10.58 0.64 3.07
N GLU A 299 10.30 1.93 3.07
CA GLU A 299 8.97 2.49 2.91
C GLU A 299 8.38 2.22 1.52
N ILE A 300 9.23 2.06 0.50
CA ILE A 300 8.81 1.64 -0.84
C ILE A 300 8.53 0.13 -0.84
N TRP A 301 9.31 -0.67 -0.09
CA TRP A 301 9.03 -2.10 0.05
C TRP A 301 7.66 -2.36 0.68
N GLU A 302 7.29 -1.59 1.70
CA GLU A 302 6.03 -1.73 2.43
C GLU A 302 4.81 -1.24 1.65
N THR A 303 4.99 -0.37 0.65
CA THR A 303 3.89 0.21 -0.14
C THR A 303 3.71 -0.40 -1.51
N ILE A 304 4.56 -1.34 -1.91
CA ILE A 304 4.40 -2.06 -3.18
C ILE A 304 3.25 -3.05 -3.06
N CYS A 305 2.25 -2.86 -3.92
CA CYS A 305 1.18 -3.82 -4.11
C CYS A 305 1.22 -4.40 -5.52
N GLN A 306 0.83 -5.67 -5.66
CA GLN A 306 0.69 -6.30 -6.96
C GLN A 306 -0.80 -6.47 -7.28
N CYS A 307 -1.21 -5.94 -8.43
CA CYS A 307 -2.54 -6.15 -8.98
C CYS A 307 -2.47 -7.14 -10.14
N THR A 308 -3.16 -8.27 -10.01
CA THR A 308 -3.31 -9.28 -11.08
C THR A 308 -4.45 -8.95 -12.03
N ASP A 309 -5.16 -7.84 -11.81
CA ASP A 309 -6.29 -7.43 -12.62
C ASP A 309 -5.82 -6.86 -13.95
N THR A 310 -5.75 -7.73 -14.95
CA THR A 310 -5.47 -7.35 -16.35
C THR A 310 -6.61 -6.56 -17.00
N GLY A 311 -7.70 -6.28 -16.28
CA GLY A 311 -8.87 -5.54 -16.76
C GLY A 311 -8.75 -4.02 -16.76
N MET A 312 -7.71 -3.45 -16.14
CA MET A 312 -7.48 -2.00 -16.16
C MET A 312 -6.19 -1.66 -16.91
N VAL A 313 -6.36 -1.40 -18.21
CA VAL A 313 -5.50 -0.50 -18.98
C VAL A 313 -6.43 0.59 -19.52
N PRO A 314 -6.10 1.88 -19.41
CA PRO A 314 -6.95 2.97 -19.91
C PRO A 314 -7.22 2.92 -21.41
#